data_AF-A0A961TXT0-F1
#
_entry.id   AF-A0A961TXT0-F1
#
_cell.length_a   1.000
_cell.length_b   1.000
_cell.length_c   1.000
_cell.angle_alpha   90.00
_cell.angle_beta   90.00
_cell.angle_gamma   90.00
#
_symmetry.space_group_name_H-M   'P 1'
#
loop_
_entity.id
_entity.type
_entity.pdbx_description
1 polymer ?
#
loop_
_entity_poly.entity_id
_entity_poly.type
_entity_poly.pdbx_seq_one_letter_code
_entity_poly.pdbx_strand_id
1 'polypeptide(L)'
;MVELGHFALVLAFSLAVVQFAVPLAGTQFGDPRLTAVADPTAMMCFLFTMLSFVALTLAYVQSDFSVANVWENSHSAKPMLFKVTGVWGNHEGSMLLWVLILTFFGALVAWFSGNLPATLRSNVLSVQGLVAAAFLLFILMTSNPFIRMNPAPMEGRDLNPILQDVGLAIHPPLLYLGYVGFSVCFSFAVAALIEGKIDAAWARWVRPWTLTAWIFLTGGISMGSYWAYYELGWGGWWFWDPVENASFLPWLAGTALLHSAIVMEKRSALKIWTLLLSILTFSLSLLGTFLVRSGVLTSVHAFASDPARGVFIMMILILFIGGALMLFAVRAPGLTPGGLFHPISREGALVFNNLFLTTAAATVLIGTLYPLVIEVVTGDKISVGAPFFNLTFVPLVVPLLLVVPFGPLLAWKRGDLYAVAQRLMAALAVAILGAAAVLIFIDATAVFAALGI
;
A
#
# COMPACT_ATOMS: atom_id res chain seq x y z
N MET A 1 31.96 -5.15 -6.05
CA MET A 1 30.73 -4.94 -5.25
C MET A 1 29.46 -5.16 -6.09
N VAL A 2 29.37 -4.60 -7.30
CA VAL A 2 28.20 -4.76 -8.20
C VAL A 2 27.84 -6.22 -8.47
N GLU A 3 28.80 -7.05 -8.89
CA GLU A 3 28.55 -8.49 -9.14
C GLU A 3 28.09 -9.25 -7.88
N LEU A 4 28.62 -8.88 -6.72
CA LEU A 4 28.19 -9.44 -5.43
C LEU A 4 26.73 -9.05 -5.12
N GLY A 5 26.36 -7.80 -5.38
CA GLY A 5 24.99 -7.30 -5.21
C GLY A 5 23.99 -8.01 -6.13
N HIS A 6 24.38 -8.23 -7.38
CA HIS A 6 23.57 -8.99 -8.34
C HIS A 6 23.46 -10.46 -7.94
N PHE A 7 24.56 -11.10 -7.54
CA PHE A 7 24.54 -12.48 -7.06
C PHE A 7 23.68 -12.65 -5.81
N ALA A 8 23.76 -11.71 -4.85
CA ALA A 8 22.90 -11.69 -3.68
C ALA A 8 21.41 -11.59 -4.05
N LEU A 9 21.06 -10.81 -5.08
CA LEU A 9 19.68 -10.73 -5.58
C LEU A 9 19.18 -12.07 -6.14
N VAL A 10 20.02 -12.81 -6.87
CA VAL A 10 19.70 -14.15 -7.38
C VAL A 10 19.54 -15.17 -6.24
N LEU A 11 20.38 -15.09 -5.21
CA LEU A 11 20.24 -15.92 -4.00
C LEU A 11 18.95 -15.61 -3.25
N ALA A 12 18.59 -14.33 -3.11
CA ALA A 12 17.32 -13.93 -2.52
C ALA A 12 16.14 -14.52 -3.30
N PHE A 13 16.16 -14.48 -4.64
CA PHE A 13 15.11 -15.10 -5.46
C PHE A 13 15.01 -16.60 -5.19
N SER A 14 16.14 -17.30 -5.21
CA SER A 14 16.19 -18.74 -4.96
C SER A 14 15.61 -19.09 -3.58
N LEU A 15 15.98 -18.31 -2.55
CA LEU A 15 15.44 -18.48 -1.20
C LEU A 15 13.97 -18.12 -1.07
N ALA A 16 13.48 -17.11 -1.79
CA ALA A 16 12.06 -16.76 -1.80
C ALA A 16 11.20 -17.91 -2.39
N VAL A 17 11.70 -18.60 -3.42
CA VAL A 17 11.06 -19.81 -3.97
C VAL A 17 11.05 -20.93 -2.94
N VAL A 18 12.16 -21.15 -2.21
CA VAL A 18 12.21 -22.13 -1.11
C VAL A 18 11.26 -21.76 0.02
N GLN A 19 11.25 -20.49 0.43
CA GLN A 19 10.38 -19.93 1.48
C GLN A 19 8.89 -20.13 1.13
N PHE A 20 8.53 -20.02 -0.15
CA PHE A 20 7.19 -20.32 -0.62
C PHE A 20 6.90 -21.83 -0.58
N ALA A 21 7.69 -22.64 -1.28
CA ALA A 21 7.31 -24.00 -1.60
C ALA A 21 7.47 -24.97 -0.41
N VAL A 22 8.59 -24.88 0.31
CA VAL A 22 8.96 -25.88 1.32
C VAL A 22 8.07 -25.81 2.57
N PRO A 23 7.85 -24.65 3.20
CA PRO A 23 7.02 -24.59 4.39
C PRO A 23 5.54 -24.81 4.07
N LEU A 24 5.05 -24.39 2.89
CA LEU A 24 3.70 -24.71 2.44
C LEU A 24 3.52 -26.22 2.25
N ALA A 25 4.48 -26.91 1.64
CA ALA A 25 4.46 -28.38 1.57
C ALA A 25 4.48 -29.00 2.98
N GLY A 26 5.28 -28.44 3.88
CA GLY A 26 5.33 -28.84 5.28
C GLY A 26 3.98 -28.77 6.00
N THR A 27 3.20 -27.70 5.79
CA THR A 27 1.88 -27.58 6.40
C THR A 27 0.86 -28.54 5.79
N GLN A 28 0.95 -28.83 4.48
CA GLN A 28 0.06 -29.79 3.82
C GLN A 28 0.35 -31.25 4.22
N PHE A 29 1.62 -31.61 4.37
CA PHE A 29 2.04 -32.96 4.76
C PHE A 29 2.12 -33.18 6.27
N GLY A 30 2.03 -32.10 7.07
CA GLY A 30 2.20 -32.18 8.53
C GLY A 30 3.65 -32.46 8.97
N ASP A 31 4.66 -32.09 8.16
CA ASP A 31 6.07 -32.30 8.51
C ASP A 31 6.66 -31.06 9.24
N PRO A 32 7.00 -31.17 10.54
CA PRO A 32 7.54 -30.06 11.31
C PRO A 32 8.91 -29.58 10.82
N ARG A 33 9.69 -30.44 10.15
CA ARG A 33 11.02 -30.07 9.63
C ARG A 33 10.89 -29.14 8.43
N LEU A 34 9.91 -29.41 7.55
CA LEU A 34 9.64 -28.56 6.39
C LEU A 34 9.04 -27.22 6.81
N THR A 35 8.15 -27.19 7.81
CA THR A 35 7.60 -25.93 8.34
C THR A 35 8.65 -25.08 9.04
N ALA A 36 9.64 -25.68 9.71
CA ALA A 36 10.74 -24.97 10.36
C ALA A 36 11.66 -24.20 9.37
N VAL A 37 11.57 -24.46 8.07
CA VAL A 37 12.33 -23.74 7.03
C VAL A 37 11.81 -22.31 6.82
N ALA A 38 10.56 -22.00 7.21
CA ALA A 38 9.93 -20.71 6.94
C ALA A 38 10.71 -19.51 7.51
N ASP A 39 11.10 -19.61 8.79
CA ASP A 39 11.76 -18.51 9.50
C ASP A 39 13.19 -18.21 8.99
N PRO A 40 14.10 -19.20 8.89
CA PRO A 40 15.46 -18.93 8.41
C PRO A 40 15.46 -18.46 6.96
N THR A 41 14.57 -18.97 6.10
CA THR A 41 14.52 -18.52 4.70
C THR A 41 14.00 -17.09 4.58
N ALA A 42 13.00 -16.69 5.37
CA ALA A 42 12.55 -15.29 5.44
C ALA A 42 13.67 -14.33 5.90
N MET A 43 14.42 -14.71 6.94
CA MET A 43 15.57 -13.94 7.43
C MET A 43 16.67 -13.81 6.37
N MET A 44 17.06 -14.92 5.76
CA MET A 44 18.12 -14.91 4.75
C MET A 44 17.70 -14.16 3.48
N CYS A 45 16.42 -14.25 3.08
CA CYS A 45 15.88 -13.47 1.96
C CYS A 45 16.02 -11.95 2.21
N PHE A 46 15.70 -11.48 3.42
CA PHE A 46 15.95 -10.09 3.82
C PHE A 46 17.44 -9.73 3.81
N LEU A 47 18.31 -10.58 4.37
CA LEU A 47 19.74 -10.29 4.41
C LEU A 47 20.36 -10.18 3.02
N PHE A 48 19.98 -11.06 2.08
CA PHE A 48 20.50 -11.03 0.71
C PHE A 48 19.94 -9.86 -0.12
N THR A 49 18.67 -9.50 0.05
CA THR A 49 18.12 -8.30 -0.58
C THR A 49 18.72 -7.03 0.00
N MET A 50 18.97 -6.97 1.32
CA MET A 50 19.69 -5.87 1.97
C MET A 50 21.12 -5.76 1.44
N LEU A 51 21.85 -6.87 1.31
CA LEU A 51 23.19 -6.88 0.73
C LEU A 51 23.18 -6.35 -0.72
N SER A 52 22.19 -6.76 -1.52
CA SER A 52 21.99 -6.25 -2.87
C SER A 52 21.75 -4.73 -2.89
N PHE A 53 20.84 -4.25 -2.05
CA PHE A 53 20.52 -2.82 -1.95
C PHE A 53 21.72 -1.98 -1.48
N VAL A 54 22.49 -2.47 -0.50
CA VAL A 54 23.73 -1.83 -0.05
C VAL A 54 24.77 -1.80 -1.17
N ALA A 55 24.92 -2.87 -1.94
CA ALA A 55 25.86 -2.90 -3.07
C ALA A 55 25.49 -1.87 -4.15
N LEU A 56 24.19 -1.72 -4.47
CA LEU A 56 23.72 -0.67 -5.39
C LEU A 56 23.97 0.73 -4.82
N THR A 57 23.68 0.94 -3.54
CA THR A 57 23.93 2.22 -2.86
C THR A 57 25.41 2.60 -2.90
N LEU A 58 26.31 1.63 -2.65
CA LEU A 58 27.75 1.85 -2.75
C LEU A 58 28.19 2.21 -4.18
N ALA A 59 27.57 1.66 -5.21
CA ALA A 59 27.83 2.03 -6.60
C ALA A 59 27.41 3.49 -6.89
N TYR A 60 26.25 3.91 -6.39
CA TYR A 60 25.79 5.30 -6.48
C TYR A 60 26.72 6.29 -5.77
N VAL A 61 27.12 5.98 -4.54
CA VAL A 61 27.99 6.83 -3.71
C VAL A 61 29.37 7.00 -4.32
N GLN A 62 29.92 5.92 -4.88
CA GLN A 62 31.23 5.93 -5.55
C GLN A 62 31.17 6.44 -6.99
N SER A 63 29.99 6.79 -7.50
CA SER A 63 29.81 7.21 -8.89
C SER A 63 30.35 6.17 -9.88
N ASP A 64 30.05 4.88 -9.62
CA ASP A 64 30.42 3.78 -10.50
C ASP A 64 29.55 3.76 -11.76
N PHE A 65 29.94 4.56 -12.76
CA PHE A 65 29.25 4.69 -14.04
C PHE A 65 29.39 3.46 -14.94
N SER A 66 30.09 2.41 -14.52
CA SER A 66 30.04 1.13 -15.21
C SER A 66 28.71 0.38 -14.99
N VAL A 67 27.83 0.88 -14.11
CA VAL A 67 26.45 0.41 -13.92
C VAL A 67 25.48 1.37 -14.61
N ALA A 68 24.66 0.85 -15.54
CA ALA A 68 23.72 1.63 -16.34
C ALA A 68 22.80 2.49 -15.48
N ASN A 69 22.22 1.90 -14.43
CA ASN A 69 21.30 2.60 -13.54
C ASN A 69 21.96 3.80 -12.82
N VAL A 70 23.23 3.65 -12.40
CA VAL A 70 24.01 4.74 -11.75
C VAL A 70 24.32 5.84 -12.77
N TRP A 71 24.73 5.46 -13.97
CA TRP A 71 25.03 6.40 -15.04
C TRP A 71 23.79 7.21 -15.46
N GLU A 72 22.62 6.60 -15.55
CA GLU A 72 21.39 7.28 -15.96
C GLU A 72 20.86 8.27 -14.92
N ASN A 73 21.17 8.08 -13.63
CA ASN A 73 20.45 8.76 -12.53
C ASN A 73 21.38 9.42 -11.48
N SER A 74 22.67 9.55 -11.77
CA SER A 74 23.65 10.14 -10.85
C SER A 74 24.73 10.92 -11.59
N HIS A 75 25.50 11.72 -10.84
CA HIS A 75 26.61 12.53 -11.35
C HIS A 75 27.70 12.62 -10.27
N SER A 76 28.97 12.74 -10.66
CA SER A 76 30.12 12.75 -9.73
C SER A 76 30.09 13.93 -8.76
N ALA A 77 29.73 15.11 -9.25
CA ALA A 77 29.62 16.36 -8.49
C ALA A 77 28.36 16.49 -7.64
N LYS A 78 27.44 15.53 -7.69
CA LYS A 78 26.15 15.60 -7.00
C LYS A 78 26.33 15.54 -5.48
N PRO A 79 25.58 16.33 -4.68
CA PRO A 79 25.61 16.22 -3.22
C PRO A 79 25.33 14.79 -2.74
N MET A 80 26.00 14.38 -1.66
CA MET A 80 25.94 13.00 -1.17
C MET A 80 24.52 12.51 -0.85
N LEU A 81 23.67 13.39 -0.32
CA LEU A 81 22.26 13.08 -0.09
C LEU A 81 21.60 12.53 -1.37
N PHE A 82 21.78 13.23 -2.49
CA PHE A 82 21.15 12.86 -3.75
C PHE A 82 21.86 11.74 -4.51
N LYS A 83 23.09 11.38 -4.12
CA LYS A 83 23.70 10.11 -4.55
C LYS A 83 23.02 8.94 -3.86
N VAL A 84 22.78 9.02 -2.55
CA VAL A 84 22.08 7.97 -1.80
C VAL A 84 20.62 7.86 -2.25
N THR A 85 19.90 8.98 -2.31
CA THR A 85 18.47 8.94 -2.68
C THR A 85 18.25 8.64 -4.16
N GLY A 86 19.26 8.88 -5.00
CA GLY A 86 19.27 8.47 -6.41
C GLY A 86 19.03 6.97 -6.59
N VAL A 87 19.40 6.14 -5.61
CA VAL A 87 19.13 4.69 -5.59
C VAL A 87 17.65 4.39 -5.77
N TRP A 88 16.73 5.16 -5.18
CA TRP A 88 15.29 4.96 -5.33
C TRP A 88 14.57 6.07 -6.10
N GLY A 89 15.33 7.01 -6.68
CA GLY A 89 14.81 8.07 -7.57
C GLY A 89 14.52 7.62 -9.00
N ASN A 90 14.67 6.33 -9.29
CA ASN A 90 14.53 5.73 -10.61
C ASN A 90 13.70 4.43 -10.53
N HIS A 91 13.40 3.82 -11.68
CA HIS A 91 12.59 2.62 -11.74
C HIS A 91 13.20 1.39 -11.08
N GLU A 92 14.36 0.93 -11.53
CA GLU A 92 14.93 -0.36 -11.11
C GLU A 92 15.30 -0.34 -9.62
N GLY A 93 15.88 0.76 -9.15
CA GLY A 93 16.29 0.88 -7.76
C GLY A 93 15.13 1.14 -6.78
N SER A 94 14.06 1.82 -7.20
CA SER A 94 12.82 1.89 -6.39
C SER A 94 12.12 0.54 -6.28
N MET A 95 12.17 -0.30 -7.31
CA MET A 95 11.67 -1.68 -7.23
C MET A 95 12.53 -2.55 -6.31
N LEU A 96 13.85 -2.35 -6.27
CA LEU A 96 14.71 -3.00 -5.29
C LEU A 96 14.40 -2.55 -3.85
N LEU A 97 14.15 -1.25 -3.62
CA LEU A 97 13.68 -0.74 -2.33
C LEU A 97 12.32 -1.37 -1.93
N TRP A 98 11.40 -1.48 -2.89
CA TRP A 98 10.09 -2.11 -2.67
C TRP A 98 10.25 -3.55 -2.17
N VAL A 99 11.11 -4.35 -2.80
CA VAL A 99 11.38 -5.75 -2.40
C VAL A 99 12.17 -5.83 -1.09
N LEU A 100 13.08 -4.90 -0.84
CA LEU A 100 13.77 -4.79 0.46
C LEU A 100 12.75 -4.61 1.59
N ILE A 101 11.78 -3.72 1.41
CA ILE A 101 10.72 -3.50 2.40
C ILE A 101 9.83 -4.75 2.54
N LEU A 102 9.50 -5.43 1.44
CA LEU A 102 8.70 -6.67 1.48
C LEU A 102 9.39 -7.75 2.31
N THR A 103 10.65 -8.03 2.00
CA THR A 103 11.43 -9.05 2.72
C THR A 103 11.73 -8.62 4.16
N PHE A 104 11.87 -7.32 4.42
CA PHE A 104 11.94 -6.77 5.77
C PHE A 104 10.68 -7.09 6.58
N PHE A 105 9.49 -6.85 6.04
CA PHE A 105 8.23 -7.24 6.69
C PHE A 105 8.12 -8.76 6.87
N GLY A 106 8.53 -9.55 5.89
CA GLY A 106 8.63 -11.01 6.02
C GLY A 106 9.54 -11.43 7.18
N ALA A 107 10.69 -10.78 7.33
CA ALA A 107 11.58 -11.01 8.45
C ALA A 107 10.94 -10.56 9.79
N LEU A 108 10.30 -9.40 9.85
CA LEU A 108 9.59 -8.95 11.05
C LEU A 108 8.50 -9.95 11.47
N VAL A 109 7.76 -10.53 10.52
CA VAL A 109 6.78 -11.58 10.82
C VAL A 109 7.47 -12.80 11.45
N ALA A 110 8.56 -13.28 10.86
CA ALA A 110 9.34 -14.38 11.42
C ALA A 110 9.94 -14.04 12.80
N TRP A 111 10.28 -12.78 13.08
CA TRP A 111 10.84 -12.42 14.38
C TRP A 111 9.78 -12.26 15.48
N PHE A 112 8.67 -11.56 15.20
CA PHE A 112 7.71 -11.14 16.21
C PHE A 112 6.51 -12.08 16.39
N SER A 113 6.32 -13.05 15.49
CA SER A 113 5.10 -13.87 15.46
C SER A 113 5.22 -15.24 16.15
N GLY A 114 6.06 -15.34 17.20
CA GLY A 114 6.26 -16.56 17.98
C GLY A 114 5.00 -17.11 18.66
N ASN A 115 4.00 -16.26 18.91
CA ASN A 115 2.75 -16.64 19.56
C ASN A 115 1.68 -17.15 18.57
N LEU A 116 1.97 -17.22 17.27
CA LEU A 116 1.08 -17.79 16.27
C LEU A 116 1.12 -19.32 16.31
N PRO A 117 0.02 -20.00 15.93
CA PRO A 117 0.08 -21.40 15.53
C PRO A 117 1.15 -21.60 14.44
N ALA A 118 1.99 -22.63 14.60
CA ALA A 118 3.13 -22.88 13.70
C ALA A 118 2.69 -23.03 12.22
N THR A 119 1.55 -23.67 11.98
CA THR A 119 0.95 -23.83 10.65
C THR A 119 0.58 -22.49 10.02
N LEU A 120 -0.10 -21.62 10.78
CA LEU A 120 -0.50 -20.29 10.32
C LEU A 120 0.74 -19.44 10.00
N ARG A 121 1.71 -19.39 10.92
CA ARG A 121 2.96 -18.66 10.73
C ARG A 121 3.71 -19.12 9.48
N SER A 122 3.87 -20.44 9.32
CA SER A 122 4.51 -21.06 8.16
C SER A 122 3.81 -20.67 6.86
N ASN A 123 2.48 -20.77 6.82
CA ASN A 123 1.70 -20.38 5.64
C ASN A 123 1.80 -18.87 5.32
N VAL A 124 1.80 -18.00 6.34
CA VAL A 124 1.98 -16.55 6.16
C VAL A 124 3.34 -16.25 5.53
N LEU A 125 4.41 -16.84 6.06
CA LEU A 125 5.75 -16.67 5.53
C LEU A 125 5.90 -17.27 4.13
N SER A 126 5.22 -18.37 3.81
CA SER A 126 5.20 -18.91 2.46
C SER A 126 4.48 -18.00 1.46
N VAL A 127 3.36 -17.38 1.82
CA VAL A 127 2.69 -16.40 0.95
C VAL A 127 3.57 -15.16 0.76
N GLN A 128 4.22 -14.67 1.82
CA GLN A 128 5.24 -13.60 1.71
C GLN A 128 6.38 -13.98 0.75
N GLY A 129 6.88 -15.22 0.87
CA GLY A 129 7.90 -15.77 -0.02
C GLY A 129 7.45 -15.82 -1.48
N LEU A 130 6.18 -16.14 -1.73
CA LEU A 130 5.61 -16.14 -3.09
C LEU A 130 5.58 -14.73 -3.69
N VAL A 131 5.12 -13.74 -2.92
CA VAL A 131 5.14 -12.33 -3.35
C VAL A 131 6.58 -11.88 -3.62
N ALA A 132 7.52 -12.22 -2.73
CA ALA A 132 8.92 -11.87 -2.89
C ALA A 132 9.53 -12.53 -4.13
N ALA A 133 9.27 -13.82 -4.37
CA ALA A 133 9.76 -14.54 -5.54
C ALA A 133 9.26 -13.91 -6.84
N ALA A 134 7.99 -13.53 -6.92
CA ALA A 134 7.42 -12.89 -8.10
C ALA A 134 8.07 -11.54 -8.42
N PHE A 135 8.27 -10.69 -7.42
CA PHE A 135 8.90 -9.38 -7.62
C PHE A 135 10.43 -9.46 -7.81
N LEU A 136 11.10 -10.41 -7.16
CA LEU A 136 12.52 -10.68 -7.40
C LEU A 136 12.74 -11.17 -8.83
N LEU A 137 11.88 -12.06 -9.33
CA LEU A 137 11.92 -12.50 -10.72
C LEU A 137 11.66 -11.33 -11.68
N PHE A 138 10.69 -10.46 -11.37
CA PHE A 138 10.42 -9.25 -12.14
C PHE A 138 11.67 -8.35 -12.26
N ILE A 139 12.36 -8.11 -11.14
CA ILE A 139 13.60 -7.31 -11.11
C ILE A 139 14.69 -7.99 -11.95
N LEU A 140 14.96 -9.28 -11.73
CA LEU A 140 16.01 -10.00 -12.43
C LEU A 140 15.80 -10.04 -13.95
N MET A 141 14.54 -10.15 -14.41
CA MET A 141 14.21 -10.33 -15.81
C MET A 141 14.03 -9.02 -16.59
N THR A 142 13.39 -8.02 -16.00
CA THR A 142 12.94 -6.82 -16.76
C THR A 142 13.37 -5.49 -16.16
N SER A 143 13.87 -5.48 -14.92
CA SER A 143 14.18 -4.24 -14.18
C SER A 143 15.48 -4.37 -13.37
N ASN A 144 16.52 -4.97 -13.97
CA ASN A 144 17.75 -5.29 -13.25
C ASN A 144 18.61 -4.02 -13.01
N PRO A 145 18.84 -3.60 -11.75
CA PRO A 145 19.59 -2.37 -11.47
C PRO A 145 21.11 -2.51 -11.64
N PHE A 146 21.63 -3.72 -11.91
CA PHE A 146 23.05 -4.01 -12.00
C PHE A 146 23.58 -4.19 -13.43
N ILE A 147 22.79 -3.80 -14.45
CA ILE A 147 23.20 -3.89 -15.86
C ILE A 147 24.53 -3.15 -16.05
N ARG A 148 25.52 -3.86 -16.61
CA ARG A 148 26.88 -3.37 -16.83
C ARG A 148 26.99 -2.67 -18.18
N MET A 149 27.79 -1.61 -18.23
CA MET A 149 28.16 -0.92 -19.46
C MET A 149 29.66 -1.10 -19.75
N ASN A 150 29.98 -1.40 -21.00
CA ASN A 150 31.36 -1.55 -21.47
C ASN A 150 31.49 -0.95 -22.89
N PRO A 151 32.29 0.10 -23.11
CA PRO A 151 33.11 0.80 -22.10
C PRO A 151 32.28 1.57 -21.08
N ALA A 152 32.80 1.73 -19.86
CA ALA A 152 32.16 2.56 -18.83
C ALA A 152 32.27 4.05 -19.22
N PRO A 153 31.17 4.82 -19.25
CA PRO A 153 31.22 6.26 -19.45
C PRO A 153 32.02 6.96 -18.35
N MET A 154 32.62 8.10 -18.69
CA MET A 154 33.40 8.89 -17.73
C MET A 154 32.53 9.65 -16.72
N GLU A 155 31.28 9.94 -17.07
CA GLU A 155 30.37 10.74 -16.25
C GLU A 155 28.90 10.32 -16.45
N GLY A 156 28.09 10.51 -15.41
CA GLY A 156 26.66 10.22 -15.41
C GLY A 156 25.79 11.36 -15.92
N ARG A 157 24.51 11.07 -16.17
CA ARG A 157 23.51 11.99 -16.75
C ARG A 157 22.79 12.86 -15.72
N ASP A 158 23.20 12.76 -14.46
CA ASP A 158 22.53 13.33 -13.29
C ASP A 158 21.11 12.78 -13.07
N LEU A 159 20.49 13.13 -11.94
CA LEU A 159 19.07 12.87 -11.70
C LEU A 159 18.24 14.02 -12.21
N ASN A 160 16.99 13.73 -12.59
CA ASN A 160 15.99 14.75 -12.88
C ASN A 160 16.01 15.86 -11.81
N PRO A 161 16.20 17.14 -12.18
CA PRO A 161 16.32 18.25 -11.25
C PRO A 161 15.18 18.34 -10.22
N ILE A 162 13.94 18.04 -10.62
CA ILE A 162 12.75 18.06 -9.74
C ILE A 162 12.88 17.05 -8.60
N LEU A 163 13.65 15.97 -8.81
CA LEU A 163 13.87 14.93 -7.82
C LEU A 163 15.06 15.24 -6.89
N GLN A 164 15.82 16.31 -7.12
CA GLN A 164 16.91 16.75 -6.24
C GLN A 164 16.38 17.56 -5.04
N ASP A 165 15.43 16.96 -4.32
CA ASP A 165 14.78 17.56 -3.17
C ASP A 165 14.73 16.56 -1.99
N VAL A 166 14.65 17.08 -0.76
CA VAL A 166 14.57 16.27 0.47
C VAL A 166 13.29 15.40 0.49
N GLY A 167 12.23 15.84 -0.18
CA GLY A 167 11.01 15.10 -0.47
C GLY A 167 11.30 13.73 -1.07
N LEU A 168 12.21 13.63 -2.05
CA LEU A 168 12.61 12.33 -2.62
C LEU A 168 13.24 11.41 -1.56
N ALA A 169 13.97 11.97 -0.59
CA ALA A 169 14.63 11.17 0.43
C ALA A 169 13.63 10.50 1.39
N ILE A 170 12.49 11.14 1.63
CA ILE A 170 11.55 10.79 2.71
C ILE A 170 10.29 10.12 2.15
N HIS A 171 9.70 10.68 1.10
CA HIS A 171 8.38 10.27 0.61
C HIS A 171 8.34 8.82 0.10
N PRO A 172 9.19 8.36 -0.84
CA PRO A 172 9.12 7.00 -1.36
C PRO A 172 9.32 5.90 -0.31
N PRO A 173 10.30 6.00 0.63
CA PRO A 173 10.41 5.02 1.71
C PRO A 173 9.16 4.94 2.59
N LEU A 174 8.55 6.07 2.98
CA LEU A 174 7.30 6.07 3.76
C LEU A 174 6.15 5.45 2.98
N LEU A 175 6.00 5.85 1.71
CA LEU A 175 4.96 5.33 0.83
C LEU A 175 5.07 3.81 0.66
N TYR A 176 6.27 3.29 0.43
CA TYR A 176 6.50 1.85 0.28
C TYR A 176 6.38 1.08 1.59
N LEU A 177 6.80 1.63 2.73
CA LEU A 177 6.51 1.03 4.04
C LEU A 177 4.99 0.84 4.24
N GLY A 178 4.18 1.76 3.72
CA GLY A 178 2.73 1.64 3.71
C GLY A 178 2.21 0.60 2.70
N TYR A 179 2.48 0.80 1.41
CA TYR A 179 2.01 -0.07 0.32
C TYR A 179 2.38 -1.54 0.55
N VAL A 180 3.65 -1.77 0.82
CA VAL A 180 4.21 -3.11 0.95
C VAL A 180 3.88 -3.70 2.31
N GLY A 181 3.70 -2.87 3.35
CA GLY A 181 3.27 -3.32 4.67
C GLY A 181 1.93 -4.07 4.63
N PHE A 182 1.00 -3.67 3.76
CA PHE A 182 -0.28 -4.40 3.59
C PHE A 182 -0.13 -5.81 3.02
N SER A 183 1.03 -6.16 2.43
CA SER A 183 1.31 -7.53 1.99
C SER A 183 1.24 -8.54 3.14
N VAL A 184 1.57 -8.11 4.37
CA VAL A 184 1.48 -8.95 5.56
C VAL A 184 0.02 -9.30 5.83
N CYS A 185 -0.87 -8.29 5.82
CA CYS A 185 -2.31 -8.49 6.00
C CYS A 185 -2.91 -9.41 4.92
N PHE A 186 -2.50 -9.23 3.67
CA PHE A 186 -2.83 -10.13 2.57
C PHE A 186 -2.36 -11.57 2.84
N SER A 187 -1.12 -11.73 3.30
CA SER A 187 -0.52 -13.05 3.57
C SER A 187 -1.24 -13.76 4.72
N PHE A 188 -1.62 -13.03 5.78
CA PHE A 188 -2.49 -13.55 6.84
C PHE A 188 -3.86 -13.97 6.34
N ALA A 189 -4.47 -13.22 5.41
CA ALA A 189 -5.77 -13.57 4.86
C ALA A 189 -5.70 -14.83 3.99
N VAL A 190 -4.73 -14.92 3.08
CA VAL A 190 -4.52 -16.10 2.23
C VAL A 190 -4.17 -17.32 3.07
N ALA A 191 -3.25 -17.20 4.03
CA ALA A 191 -2.88 -18.29 4.93
C ALA A 191 -4.08 -18.81 5.75
N ALA A 192 -4.92 -17.91 6.26
CA ALA A 192 -6.11 -18.27 7.02
C ALA A 192 -7.19 -18.94 6.14
N LEU A 193 -7.32 -18.52 4.87
CA LEU A 193 -8.19 -19.19 3.90
C LEU A 193 -7.68 -20.59 3.53
N ILE A 194 -6.37 -20.79 3.41
CA ILE A 194 -5.75 -22.11 3.19
C ILE A 194 -6.04 -23.03 4.39
N GLU A 195 -5.83 -22.54 5.62
CA GLU A 195 -6.03 -23.31 6.85
C GLU A 195 -7.52 -23.52 7.20
N GLY A 196 -8.41 -22.62 6.75
CA GLY A 196 -9.84 -22.67 7.02
C GLY A 196 -10.25 -22.26 8.44
N LYS A 197 -9.33 -21.69 9.23
CA LYS A 197 -9.56 -21.28 10.63
C LYS A 197 -9.46 -19.78 10.77
N ILE A 198 -10.58 -19.14 11.10
CA ILE A 198 -10.69 -17.68 11.17
C ILE A 198 -11.48 -17.26 12.40
N ASP A 199 -10.76 -16.75 13.40
CA ASP A 199 -11.29 -16.40 14.72
C ASP A 199 -10.90 -14.98 15.15
N ALA A 200 -11.30 -14.59 16.36
CA ALA A 200 -10.95 -13.28 16.91
C ALA A 200 -9.45 -13.14 17.20
N ALA A 201 -8.70 -14.24 17.37
CA ALA A 201 -7.25 -14.19 17.58
C ALA A 201 -6.55 -13.76 16.29
N TRP A 202 -7.00 -14.24 15.13
CA TRP A 202 -6.53 -13.79 13.82
C TRP A 202 -6.61 -12.27 13.68
N ALA A 203 -7.75 -11.66 14.04
CA ALA A 203 -7.93 -10.21 13.95
C ALA A 203 -6.93 -9.44 14.86
N ARG A 204 -6.62 -9.97 16.05
CA ARG A 204 -5.61 -9.37 16.95
C ARG A 204 -4.21 -9.40 16.37
N TRP A 205 -3.87 -10.41 15.60
CA TRP A 205 -2.56 -10.51 14.95
C TRP A 205 -2.45 -9.60 13.74
N VAL A 206 -3.50 -9.44 12.94
CA VAL A 206 -3.49 -8.61 11.74
C VAL A 206 -3.51 -7.11 12.07
N ARG A 207 -4.24 -6.70 13.11
CA ARG A 207 -4.46 -5.27 13.42
C ARG A 207 -3.17 -4.44 13.56
N PRO A 208 -2.12 -4.87 14.28
CA PRO A 208 -0.88 -4.09 14.40
C PRO A 208 -0.17 -3.91 13.05
N TRP A 209 -0.19 -4.91 12.17
CA TRP A 209 0.39 -4.81 10.83
C TRP A 209 -0.39 -3.83 9.96
N THR A 210 -1.73 -3.93 9.96
CA THR A 210 -2.60 -2.99 9.25
C THR A 210 -2.35 -1.56 9.73
N LEU A 211 -2.25 -1.35 11.05
CA LEU A 211 -2.05 -0.03 11.62
C LEU A 211 -0.68 0.54 11.26
N THR A 212 0.37 -0.29 11.31
CA THR A 212 1.73 0.11 10.93
C THR A 212 1.78 0.54 9.47
N ALA A 213 1.24 -0.29 8.56
CA ALA A 213 1.15 0.04 7.14
C ALA A 213 0.33 1.31 6.89
N TRP A 214 -0.80 1.46 7.58
CA TRP A 214 -1.66 2.63 7.45
C TRP A 214 -1.00 3.92 7.93
N ILE A 215 -0.23 3.89 9.03
CA ILE A 215 0.52 5.06 9.54
C ILE A 215 1.57 5.49 8.51
N PHE A 216 2.36 4.55 8.00
CA PHE A 216 3.38 4.85 7.00
C PHE A 216 2.77 5.35 5.69
N LEU A 217 1.66 4.76 5.24
CA LEU A 217 0.95 5.22 4.06
C LEU A 217 0.40 6.64 4.25
N THR A 218 -0.17 6.94 5.43
CA THR A 218 -0.64 8.29 5.76
C THR A 218 0.51 9.29 5.73
N GLY A 219 1.64 8.97 6.37
CA GLY A 219 2.83 9.82 6.35
C GLY A 219 3.40 10.00 4.93
N GLY A 220 3.42 8.93 4.13
CA GLY A 220 3.84 8.97 2.73
C GLY A 220 2.97 9.88 1.90
N ILE A 221 1.64 9.73 1.98
CA ILE A 221 0.68 10.59 1.27
C ILE A 221 0.81 12.04 1.74
N SER A 222 0.83 12.31 3.05
CA SER A 222 0.96 13.67 3.58
C SER A 222 2.26 14.35 3.15
N MET A 223 3.39 13.63 3.21
CA MET A 223 4.68 14.15 2.76
C MET A 223 4.72 14.37 1.24
N GLY A 224 4.08 13.48 0.46
CA GLY A 224 3.95 13.62 -0.99
C GLY A 224 3.12 14.84 -1.38
N SER A 225 1.97 15.02 -0.73
CA SER A 225 1.11 16.21 -0.89
C SER A 225 1.84 17.51 -0.55
N TYR A 226 2.64 17.51 0.53
CA TYR A 226 3.47 18.67 0.88
C TYR A 226 4.50 18.97 -0.20
N TRP A 227 5.22 17.95 -0.67
CA TRP A 227 6.23 18.10 -1.70
C TRP A 227 5.64 18.60 -3.02
N ALA A 228 4.56 17.97 -3.49
CA ALA A 228 3.86 18.37 -4.71
C ALA A 228 3.33 19.82 -4.63
N TYR A 229 2.85 20.25 -3.46
CA TYR A 229 2.33 21.61 -3.28
C TYR A 229 3.35 22.70 -3.61
N TYR A 230 4.60 22.58 -3.13
CA TYR A 230 5.62 23.60 -3.37
C TYR A 230 6.47 23.34 -4.62
N GLU A 231 6.72 22.09 -4.98
CA GLU A 231 7.57 21.76 -6.13
C GLU A 231 6.82 21.91 -7.46
N LEU A 232 5.55 21.46 -7.49
CA LEU A 232 4.73 21.48 -8.71
C LEU A 232 3.79 22.68 -8.77
N GLY A 233 3.61 23.42 -7.66
CA GLY A 233 2.91 24.70 -7.63
C GLY A 233 1.41 24.62 -7.97
N TRP A 234 0.77 23.48 -7.70
CA TRP A 234 -0.61 23.17 -8.13
C TRP A 234 -1.72 24.01 -7.49
N GLY A 235 -1.38 24.99 -6.66
CA GLY A 235 -2.36 25.82 -5.96
C GLY A 235 -3.19 25.07 -4.91
N GLY A 236 -2.82 23.82 -4.58
CA GLY A 236 -3.50 22.97 -3.60
C GLY A 236 -2.68 21.72 -3.26
N TRP A 237 -3.08 21.04 -2.18
CA TRP A 237 -2.36 19.89 -1.61
C TRP A 237 -2.71 18.54 -2.26
N TRP A 238 -3.68 18.53 -3.17
CA TRP A 238 -4.19 17.34 -3.84
C TRP A 238 -4.77 17.73 -5.21
N PHE A 239 -4.42 16.97 -6.25
CA PHE A 239 -4.81 17.29 -7.63
C PHE A 239 -5.67 16.21 -8.31
N TRP A 240 -5.87 15.08 -7.63
CA TRP A 240 -6.55 13.90 -8.18
C TRP A 240 -5.82 13.31 -9.39
N ASP A 241 -4.49 13.45 -9.44
CA ASP A 241 -3.65 12.78 -10.45
C ASP A 241 -3.73 11.25 -10.25
N PRO A 242 -3.69 10.43 -11.32
CA PRO A 242 -3.79 8.98 -11.20
C PRO A 242 -2.77 8.33 -10.25
N VAL A 243 -1.58 8.91 -10.08
CA VAL A 243 -0.56 8.38 -9.16
C VAL A 243 -0.90 8.73 -7.71
N GLU A 244 -1.43 9.93 -7.46
CA GLU A 244 -2.01 10.28 -6.16
C GLU A 244 -3.16 9.33 -5.80
N ASN A 245 -4.09 9.13 -6.74
CA ASN A 245 -5.24 8.25 -6.58
C ASN A 245 -4.81 6.80 -6.30
N ALA A 246 -3.77 6.32 -6.99
CA ALA A 246 -3.21 4.98 -6.76
C ALA A 246 -2.78 4.77 -5.31
N SER A 247 -2.29 5.82 -4.63
CA SER A 247 -1.92 5.75 -3.21
C SER A 247 -3.08 5.89 -2.26
N PHE A 248 -4.10 6.63 -2.67
CA PHE A 248 -5.29 6.85 -1.87
C PHE A 248 -6.22 5.63 -1.80
N LEU A 249 -6.27 4.84 -2.87
CA LEU A 249 -7.06 3.60 -2.95
C LEU A 249 -6.78 2.60 -1.81
N PRO A 250 -5.52 2.12 -1.61
CA PRO A 250 -5.21 1.24 -0.49
C PRO A 250 -5.35 1.95 0.86
N TRP A 251 -5.23 3.28 0.94
CA TRP A 251 -5.46 4.02 2.18
C TRP A 251 -6.93 3.95 2.62
N LEU A 252 -7.88 4.15 1.69
CA LEU A 252 -9.32 4.03 1.96
C LEU A 252 -9.70 2.60 2.37
N ALA A 253 -9.23 1.60 1.61
CA ALA A 253 -9.47 0.19 1.90
C ALA A 253 -8.81 -0.25 3.23
N GLY A 254 -7.60 0.22 3.50
CA GLY A 254 -6.86 -0.03 4.74
C GLY A 254 -7.53 0.62 5.96
N THR A 255 -8.12 1.80 5.79
CA THR A 255 -8.92 2.45 6.83
C THR A 255 -10.17 1.61 7.15
N ALA A 256 -10.88 1.11 6.14
CA ALA A 256 -11.99 0.19 6.34
C ALA A 256 -11.53 -1.14 7.01
N LEU A 257 -10.36 -1.65 6.61
CA LEU A 257 -9.78 -2.86 7.19
C LEU A 257 -9.49 -2.70 8.68
N LEU A 258 -8.91 -1.57 9.10
CA LEU A 258 -8.66 -1.28 10.52
C LEU A 258 -9.94 -1.33 11.35
N HIS A 259 -10.99 -0.65 10.90
CA HIS A 259 -12.28 -0.62 11.58
C HIS A 259 -12.94 -2.01 11.59
N SER A 260 -12.90 -2.73 10.47
CA SER A 260 -13.41 -4.10 10.37
C SER A 260 -12.70 -5.06 11.31
N ALA A 261 -11.36 -4.96 11.41
CA ALA A 261 -10.55 -5.80 12.29
C ALA A 261 -10.91 -5.59 13.78
N ILE A 262 -11.21 -4.35 14.20
CA ILE A 262 -11.65 -4.06 15.57
C ILE A 262 -12.99 -4.75 15.88
N VAL A 263 -13.95 -4.69 14.95
CA VAL A 263 -15.24 -5.39 15.11
C VAL A 263 -15.03 -6.91 15.19
N MET A 264 -14.19 -7.45 14.32
CA MET A 264 -13.87 -8.87 14.30
C MET A 264 -13.20 -9.35 15.58
N GLU A 265 -12.24 -8.59 16.10
CA GLU A 265 -11.58 -8.91 17.38
C GLU A 265 -12.55 -8.87 18.56
N LYS A 266 -13.37 -7.82 18.67
CA LYS A 266 -14.19 -7.59 19.86
C LYS A 266 -15.48 -8.41 19.85
N ARG A 267 -16.02 -8.68 18.67
CA ARG A 267 -17.39 -9.24 18.51
C ARG A 267 -17.44 -10.49 17.65
N SER A 268 -16.31 -10.91 17.06
CA SER A 268 -16.28 -12.01 16.09
C SER A 268 -17.30 -11.83 14.95
N ALA A 269 -17.58 -10.57 14.59
CA ALA A 269 -18.44 -10.18 13.48
C ALA A 269 -17.60 -9.70 12.27
N LEU A 270 -18.21 -9.58 11.09
CA LEU A 270 -17.54 -9.12 9.85
C LEU A 270 -16.31 -9.94 9.41
N LYS A 271 -16.23 -11.23 9.75
CA LYS A 271 -15.08 -12.08 9.40
C LYS A 271 -14.79 -12.08 7.88
N ILE A 272 -15.81 -12.41 7.10
CA ILE A 272 -15.73 -12.49 5.62
C ILE A 272 -15.30 -11.14 5.04
N TRP A 273 -15.91 -10.06 5.53
CA TRP A 273 -15.60 -8.70 5.08
C TRP A 273 -14.16 -8.28 5.42
N THR A 274 -13.68 -8.62 6.61
CA THR A 274 -12.31 -8.30 7.04
C THR A 274 -11.27 -9.02 6.20
N LEU A 275 -11.53 -10.28 5.83
CA LEU A 275 -10.67 -11.03 4.90
C LEU A 275 -10.66 -10.43 3.50
N LEU A 276 -11.85 -10.11 2.97
CA LEU A 276 -11.98 -9.48 1.66
C LEU A 276 -11.22 -8.15 1.63
N LEU A 277 -11.39 -7.30 2.65
CA LEU A 277 -10.64 -6.05 2.79
C LEU A 277 -9.13 -6.26 2.89
N SER A 278 -8.68 -7.31 3.59
CA SER A 278 -7.25 -7.65 3.67
C SER A 278 -6.68 -8.01 2.29
N ILE A 279 -7.45 -8.74 1.48
CA ILE A 279 -7.08 -9.07 0.10
C ILE A 279 -7.10 -7.81 -0.76
N LEU A 280 -8.20 -7.06 -0.76
CA LEU A 280 -8.40 -5.88 -1.59
C LEU A 280 -7.38 -4.77 -1.29
N THR A 281 -7.01 -4.54 -0.03
CA THR A 281 -6.10 -3.46 0.33
C THR A 281 -4.73 -3.64 -0.34
N PHE A 282 -4.13 -4.84 -0.24
CA PHE A 282 -2.87 -5.11 -0.93
C PHE A 282 -3.03 -5.22 -2.44
N SER A 283 -4.14 -5.77 -2.93
CA SER A 283 -4.47 -5.79 -4.37
C SER A 283 -4.50 -4.38 -4.97
N LEU A 284 -5.02 -3.39 -4.23
CA LEU A 284 -5.02 -1.99 -4.65
C LEU A 284 -3.60 -1.38 -4.63
N SER A 285 -2.74 -1.78 -3.70
CA SER A 285 -1.31 -1.41 -3.73
C SER A 285 -0.56 -2.02 -4.93
N LEU A 286 -0.86 -3.28 -5.29
CA LEU A 286 -0.33 -3.92 -6.50
C LEU A 286 -0.85 -3.23 -7.76
N LEU A 287 -2.13 -2.91 -7.81
CA LEU A 287 -2.72 -2.14 -8.90
C LEU A 287 -2.03 -0.77 -9.02
N GLY A 288 -1.79 -0.06 -7.91
CA GLY A 288 -1.04 1.18 -7.94
C GLY A 288 0.37 1.02 -8.52
N THR A 289 1.05 -0.08 -8.19
CA THR A 289 2.36 -0.41 -8.80
C THR A 289 2.23 -0.60 -10.31
N PHE A 290 1.20 -1.31 -10.78
CA PHE A 290 0.91 -1.44 -12.20
C PHE A 290 0.64 -0.09 -12.87
N LEU A 291 -0.23 0.74 -12.29
CA LEU A 291 -0.62 2.03 -12.87
C LEU A 291 0.56 3.00 -13.04
N VAL A 292 1.48 3.03 -12.08
CA VAL A 292 2.63 3.96 -12.10
C VAL A 292 3.78 3.44 -12.96
N ARG A 293 3.89 2.12 -13.18
CA ARG A 293 5.11 1.48 -13.75
C ARG A 293 4.90 0.74 -15.06
N SER A 294 3.66 0.53 -15.49
CA SER A 294 3.36 -0.17 -16.75
C SER A 294 3.47 0.72 -17.99
N GLY A 295 3.54 2.05 -17.82
CA GLY A 295 3.44 3.01 -18.92
C GLY A 295 2.04 3.14 -19.51
N VAL A 296 1.02 2.54 -18.88
CA VAL A 296 -0.37 2.53 -19.36
C VAL A 296 -1.08 3.85 -19.08
N LEU A 297 -0.62 4.62 -18.09
CA LEU A 297 -1.14 5.95 -17.79
C LEU A 297 -0.17 7.03 -18.24
N THR A 298 -0.72 8.16 -18.68
CA THR A 298 0.03 9.41 -18.82
C THR A 298 0.00 10.15 -17.48
N SER A 299 1.15 10.28 -16.81
CA SER A 299 1.27 11.07 -15.58
C SER A 299 2.69 11.62 -15.46
N VAL A 300 2.82 12.80 -14.85
CA VAL A 300 4.10 13.43 -14.52
C VAL A 300 4.90 12.65 -13.47
N HIS A 301 4.23 11.78 -12.72
CA HIS A 301 4.83 10.93 -11.68
C HIS A 301 5.23 9.54 -12.18
N ALA A 302 4.99 9.22 -13.46
CA ALA A 302 5.32 7.91 -14.02
C ALA A 302 6.83 7.81 -14.29
N PHE A 303 7.44 6.70 -13.87
CA PHE A 303 8.89 6.50 -13.95
C PHE A 303 9.37 5.76 -15.21
N ALA A 304 8.50 5.02 -15.91
CA ALA A 304 8.89 4.23 -17.08
C ALA A 304 7.71 3.87 -17.99
N SER A 305 8.00 3.71 -19.29
CA SER A 305 7.08 3.23 -20.33
C SER A 305 7.72 2.08 -21.12
N ASP A 306 7.80 0.89 -20.52
CA ASP A 306 8.25 -0.34 -21.19
C ASP A 306 7.13 -1.40 -21.17
N PRO A 307 6.59 -1.79 -22.35
CA PRO A 307 5.54 -2.80 -22.46
C PRO A 307 5.87 -4.14 -21.80
N ALA A 308 7.14 -4.58 -21.83
CA ALA A 308 7.54 -5.85 -21.22
C ALA A 308 7.36 -5.81 -19.70
N ARG A 309 7.67 -4.68 -19.06
CA ARG A 309 7.46 -4.47 -17.62
C ARG A 309 5.96 -4.46 -17.28
N GLY A 310 5.16 -3.78 -18.11
CA GLY A 310 3.70 -3.74 -17.95
C GLY A 310 3.06 -5.12 -18.01
N VAL A 311 3.42 -5.95 -18.98
CA VAL A 311 2.94 -7.34 -19.11
C VAL A 311 3.35 -8.19 -17.90
N PHE A 312 4.59 -8.06 -17.44
CA PHE A 312 5.05 -8.82 -16.27
C PHE A 312 4.28 -8.46 -15.01
N ILE A 313 4.10 -7.16 -14.74
CA ILE A 313 3.30 -6.71 -13.59
C ILE A 313 1.85 -7.15 -13.74
N MET A 314 1.27 -7.13 -14.95
CA MET A 314 -0.08 -7.66 -15.20
C MET A 314 -0.19 -9.15 -14.80
N MET A 315 0.80 -9.97 -15.13
CA MET A 315 0.82 -11.38 -14.71
C MET A 315 0.86 -11.52 -13.18
N ILE A 316 1.64 -10.67 -12.48
CA ILE A 316 1.65 -10.58 -11.02
C ILE A 316 0.24 -10.24 -10.49
N LEU A 317 -0.43 -9.24 -11.07
CA LEU A 317 -1.79 -8.85 -10.68
C LEU A 317 -2.78 -10.01 -10.86
N ILE A 318 -2.78 -10.67 -12.02
CA ILE A 318 -3.67 -11.80 -12.30
C ILE A 318 -3.43 -12.93 -11.28
N LEU A 319 -2.16 -13.26 -11.00
CA LEU A 319 -1.80 -14.31 -10.06
C LEU A 319 -2.27 -13.98 -8.63
N PHE A 320 -1.92 -12.80 -8.09
CA PHE A 320 -2.19 -12.49 -6.69
C PHE A 320 -3.63 -12.03 -6.45
N ILE A 321 -4.16 -11.14 -7.28
CA ILE A 321 -5.53 -10.64 -7.14
C ILE A 321 -6.50 -11.75 -7.53
N GLY A 322 -6.34 -12.32 -8.73
CA GLY A 322 -7.20 -13.40 -9.23
C GLY A 322 -7.12 -14.65 -8.36
N GLY A 323 -5.91 -15.09 -8.01
CA GLY A 323 -5.70 -16.26 -7.15
C GLY A 323 -6.29 -16.09 -5.74
N ALA A 324 -6.06 -14.95 -5.09
CA ALA A 324 -6.60 -14.70 -3.75
C ALA A 324 -8.12 -14.55 -3.75
N LEU A 325 -8.70 -13.86 -4.74
CA LEU A 325 -10.16 -13.73 -4.87
C LEU A 325 -10.82 -15.06 -5.24
N MET A 326 -10.20 -15.88 -6.08
CA MET A 326 -10.68 -17.24 -6.38
C MET A 326 -10.64 -18.12 -5.12
N LEU A 327 -9.53 -18.11 -4.37
CA LEU A 327 -9.43 -18.83 -3.10
C LEU A 327 -10.49 -18.36 -2.11
N PHE A 328 -10.69 -17.04 -2.00
CA PHE A 328 -11.74 -16.45 -1.18
C PHE A 328 -13.12 -16.93 -1.61
N ALA A 329 -13.45 -16.90 -2.91
CA ALA A 329 -14.75 -17.34 -3.42
C ALA A 329 -15.02 -18.82 -3.11
N VAL A 330 -14.00 -19.68 -3.21
CA VAL A 330 -14.11 -21.12 -2.90
C VAL A 330 -14.26 -21.37 -1.39
N ARG A 331 -13.55 -20.62 -0.54
CA ARG A 331 -13.51 -20.87 0.92
C ARG A 331 -14.56 -20.11 1.71
N ALA A 332 -15.07 -18.97 1.21
CA ALA A 332 -15.99 -18.09 1.92
C ALA A 332 -17.30 -18.78 2.39
N PRO A 333 -17.94 -19.68 1.61
CA PRO A 333 -19.16 -20.36 2.06
C PRO A 333 -18.97 -21.25 3.30
N GLY A 334 -17.75 -21.75 3.53
CA GLY A 334 -17.42 -22.57 4.70
C GLY A 334 -17.16 -21.76 5.98
N LEU A 335 -17.15 -20.42 5.90
CA LEU A 335 -16.89 -19.57 7.05
C LEU A 335 -18.17 -19.31 7.85
N THR A 336 -18.13 -19.61 9.15
CA THR A 336 -19.25 -19.36 10.06
C THR A 336 -19.62 -17.86 10.08
N PRO A 337 -20.91 -17.50 9.93
CA PRO A 337 -21.38 -16.15 10.15
C PRO A 337 -20.99 -15.64 11.54
N GLY A 338 -20.70 -14.35 11.63
CA GLY A 338 -20.30 -13.70 12.88
C GLY A 338 -21.47 -13.35 13.80
N GLY A 339 -21.18 -12.67 14.92
CA GLY A 339 -22.20 -12.26 15.89
C GLY A 339 -23.19 -11.22 15.35
N LEU A 340 -24.46 -11.33 15.77
CA LEU A 340 -25.52 -10.37 15.47
C LEU A 340 -25.41 -9.09 16.31
N PHE A 341 -25.82 -7.96 15.76
CA PHE A 341 -25.85 -6.64 16.42
C PHE A 341 -27.00 -5.77 15.88
N HIS A 342 -27.45 -4.79 16.67
CA HIS A 342 -28.48 -3.85 16.25
C HIS A 342 -27.91 -2.78 15.32
N PRO A 343 -28.64 -2.27 14.30
CA PRO A 343 -28.12 -1.23 13.40
C PRO A 343 -27.61 0.02 14.12
N ILE A 344 -28.33 0.46 15.16
CA ILE A 344 -27.86 1.50 16.08
C ILE A 344 -26.96 0.86 17.14
N SER A 345 -25.67 0.78 16.84
CA SER A 345 -24.62 0.27 17.72
C SER A 345 -23.25 0.72 17.23
N ARG A 346 -22.19 0.47 18.01
CA ARG A 346 -20.82 0.68 17.55
C ARG A 346 -20.49 -0.18 16.33
N GLU A 347 -20.94 -1.43 16.28
CA GLU A 347 -20.81 -2.30 15.11
C GLU A 347 -21.48 -1.68 13.88
N GLY A 348 -22.73 -1.20 14.02
CA GLY A 348 -23.47 -0.60 12.92
C GLY A 348 -22.84 0.67 12.39
N ALA A 349 -22.30 1.53 13.25
CA ALA A 349 -21.55 2.72 12.84
C ALA A 349 -20.25 2.35 12.09
N LEU A 350 -19.57 1.28 12.51
CA LEU A 350 -18.36 0.79 11.83
C LEU A 350 -18.68 0.10 10.49
N VAL A 351 -19.84 -0.56 10.38
CA VAL A 351 -20.35 -1.07 9.09
C VAL A 351 -20.69 0.07 8.13
N PHE A 352 -21.38 1.11 8.63
CA PHE A 352 -21.66 2.30 7.86
C PHE A 352 -20.37 2.96 7.36
N ASN A 353 -19.38 3.11 8.24
CA ASN A 353 -18.06 3.63 7.90
C ASN A 353 -17.39 2.81 6.79
N ASN A 354 -17.39 1.48 6.93
CA ASN A 354 -16.82 0.58 5.92
C ASN A 354 -17.55 0.66 4.58
N LEU A 355 -18.88 0.74 4.57
CA LEU A 355 -19.66 0.88 3.34
C LEU A 355 -19.23 2.15 2.60
N PHE A 356 -19.22 3.30 3.28
CA PHE A 356 -18.84 4.57 2.67
C PHE A 356 -17.37 4.60 2.21
N LEU A 357 -16.43 4.09 3.00
CA LEU A 357 -15.02 4.04 2.62
C LEU A 357 -14.78 3.13 1.41
N THR A 358 -15.44 1.97 1.35
CA THR A 358 -15.30 1.05 0.21
C THR A 358 -16.00 1.57 -1.04
N THR A 359 -17.16 2.23 -0.91
CA THR A 359 -17.80 2.93 -2.02
C THR A 359 -16.92 4.07 -2.52
N ALA A 360 -16.34 4.86 -1.62
CA ALA A 360 -15.41 5.94 -1.99
C ALA A 360 -14.17 5.41 -2.72
N ALA A 361 -13.59 4.29 -2.24
CA ALA A 361 -12.49 3.62 -2.94
C ALA A 361 -12.91 3.14 -4.33
N ALA A 362 -14.11 2.55 -4.47
CA ALA A 362 -14.64 2.11 -5.76
C ALA A 362 -14.85 3.30 -6.72
N THR A 363 -15.38 4.42 -6.23
CA THR A 363 -15.54 5.65 -7.02
C THR A 363 -14.21 6.18 -7.52
N VAL A 364 -13.20 6.25 -6.65
CA VAL A 364 -11.85 6.69 -7.04
C VAL A 364 -11.23 5.73 -8.05
N LEU A 365 -11.41 4.42 -7.85
CA LEU A 365 -10.91 3.38 -8.74
C LEU A 365 -11.52 3.49 -10.13
N ILE A 366 -12.84 3.64 -10.20
CA ILE A 366 -13.57 3.83 -11.46
C ILE A 366 -13.08 5.10 -12.15
N GLY A 367 -13.02 6.24 -11.45
CA GLY A 367 -12.54 7.49 -12.03
C GLY A 367 -11.10 7.40 -12.57
N THR A 368 -10.24 6.65 -11.88
CA THR A 368 -8.84 6.45 -12.28
C THR A 368 -8.69 5.51 -13.47
N LEU A 369 -9.48 4.44 -13.55
CA LEU A 369 -9.40 3.45 -14.62
C LEU A 369 -10.27 3.80 -15.84
N TYR A 370 -11.24 4.69 -15.70
CA TYR A 370 -12.19 5.03 -16.77
C TYR A 370 -11.50 5.56 -18.03
N PRO A 371 -10.53 6.50 -17.97
CA PRO A 371 -9.77 6.92 -19.14
C PRO A 371 -9.13 5.76 -19.91
N LEU A 372 -8.54 4.81 -19.19
CA LEU A 372 -7.89 3.65 -19.79
C LEU A 372 -8.90 2.74 -20.51
N VAL A 373 -10.08 2.54 -19.94
CA VAL A 373 -11.13 1.74 -20.57
C VAL A 373 -11.61 2.39 -21.87
N ILE A 374 -11.82 3.71 -21.86
CA ILE A 374 -12.23 4.45 -23.06
C ILE A 374 -11.15 4.39 -24.15
N GLU A 375 -9.88 4.61 -23.78
CA GLU A 375 -8.77 4.53 -24.74
C GLU A 375 -8.70 3.14 -25.40
N VAL A 376 -8.90 2.05 -24.65
CA VAL A 376 -8.87 0.69 -25.21
C VAL A 376 -10.10 0.38 -26.08
N VAL A 377 -11.28 0.88 -25.74
CA VAL A 377 -12.54 0.54 -26.43
C VAL A 377 -12.80 1.44 -27.64
N THR A 378 -12.57 2.75 -27.52
CA THR A 378 -12.88 3.73 -28.58
C THR A 378 -11.65 4.29 -29.27
N GLY A 379 -10.46 4.17 -28.65
CA GLY A 379 -9.24 4.83 -29.12
C GLY A 379 -9.10 6.29 -28.66
N ASP A 380 -10.12 6.84 -27.97
CA ASP A 380 -10.12 8.23 -27.55
C ASP A 380 -9.34 8.41 -26.24
N LYS A 381 -8.51 9.46 -26.19
CA LYS A 381 -7.81 9.86 -24.96
C LYS A 381 -8.62 10.91 -24.24
N ILE A 382 -9.15 10.54 -23.07
CA ILE A 382 -9.84 11.45 -22.16
C ILE A 382 -9.04 11.64 -20.88
N SER A 383 -9.34 12.70 -20.14
CA SER A 383 -8.81 12.90 -18.79
C SER A 383 -9.97 13.09 -17.82
N VAL A 384 -9.87 12.44 -16.66
CA VAL A 384 -10.81 12.59 -15.55
C VAL A 384 -10.07 13.29 -14.42
N GLY A 385 -10.41 14.56 -14.19
CA GLY A 385 -9.78 15.40 -13.18
C GLY A 385 -10.70 15.74 -12.00
N ALA A 386 -10.27 16.73 -11.21
CA ALA A 386 -10.93 17.17 -9.99
C ALA A 386 -12.47 17.37 -10.07
N PRO A 387 -13.07 17.89 -11.16
CA PRO A 387 -14.53 18.05 -11.23
C PRO A 387 -15.30 16.74 -11.01
N PHE A 388 -14.87 15.63 -11.60
CA PHE A 388 -15.51 14.33 -11.42
C PHE A 388 -15.38 13.85 -9.98
N PHE A 389 -14.16 13.89 -9.43
CA PHE A 389 -13.92 13.41 -8.07
C PHE A 389 -14.62 14.28 -7.03
N ASN A 390 -14.62 15.60 -7.19
CA ASN A 390 -15.33 16.49 -6.27
C ASN A 390 -16.85 16.24 -6.29
N LEU A 391 -17.46 16.02 -7.47
CA LEU A 391 -18.88 15.74 -7.57
C LEU A 391 -19.28 14.35 -7.05
N THR A 392 -18.38 13.38 -7.04
CA THR A 392 -18.69 11.99 -6.68
C THR A 392 -18.20 11.60 -5.29
N PHE A 393 -17.00 12.02 -4.91
CA PHE A 393 -16.36 11.70 -3.64
C PHE A 393 -16.90 12.54 -2.48
N VAL A 394 -17.11 13.84 -2.68
CA VAL A 394 -17.58 14.75 -1.60
C VAL A 394 -18.94 14.32 -1.05
N PRO A 395 -19.95 13.97 -1.87
CA PRO A 395 -21.23 13.47 -1.36
C PRO A 395 -21.14 12.15 -0.57
N LEU A 396 -20.08 11.37 -0.76
CA LEU A 396 -19.82 10.16 0.04
C LEU A 396 -19.15 10.53 1.37
N VAL A 397 -18.12 11.36 1.34
CA VAL A 397 -17.32 11.64 2.54
C VAL A 397 -18.02 12.59 3.51
N VAL A 398 -18.84 13.53 3.04
CA VAL A 398 -19.54 14.47 3.95
C VAL A 398 -20.47 13.74 4.93
N PRO A 399 -21.41 12.85 4.50
CA PRO A 399 -22.21 12.06 5.43
C PRO A 399 -21.37 11.17 6.35
N LEU A 400 -20.28 10.61 5.84
CA LEU A 400 -19.36 9.81 6.65
C LEU A 400 -18.78 10.64 7.79
N LEU A 401 -18.25 11.84 7.51
CA LEU A 401 -17.67 12.73 8.50
C LEU A 401 -18.68 13.19 9.56
N LEU A 402 -19.96 13.35 9.19
CA LEU A 402 -21.03 13.66 10.15
C LEU A 402 -21.31 12.50 11.12
N VAL A 403 -21.15 11.26 10.68
CA VAL A 403 -21.43 10.05 11.49
C VAL A 403 -20.24 9.63 12.34
N VAL A 404 -19.00 9.90 11.91
CA VAL A 404 -17.76 9.48 12.59
C VAL A 404 -17.75 9.81 14.10
N PRO A 405 -18.15 11.01 14.58
CA PRO A 405 -18.14 11.34 16.01
C PRO A 405 -19.06 10.45 16.86
N PHE A 406 -20.13 9.89 16.27
CA PHE A 406 -21.09 9.06 16.99
C PHE A 406 -20.54 7.66 17.26
N GLY A 407 -19.82 7.07 16.31
CA GLY A 407 -19.38 5.67 16.34
C GLY A 407 -18.64 5.27 17.63
N PRO A 408 -17.56 5.97 18.03
CA PRO A 408 -16.80 5.67 19.25
C PRO A 408 -17.61 5.81 20.54
N LEU A 409 -18.66 6.65 20.54
CA LEU A 409 -19.50 6.92 21.70
C LEU A 409 -20.67 5.95 21.83
N LEU A 410 -21.09 5.30 20.75
CA LEU A 410 -22.09 4.23 20.79
C LEU A 410 -21.55 3.00 21.52
N ALA A 411 -22.41 2.31 22.27
CA ALA A 411 -22.09 1.04 22.90
C ALA A 411 -22.11 -0.12 21.90
N TRP A 412 -21.37 -1.19 22.20
CA TRP A 412 -21.42 -2.45 21.46
C TRP A 412 -22.81 -3.11 21.60
N LYS A 413 -23.22 -3.92 20.61
CA LYS A 413 -24.54 -4.60 20.47
C LYS A 413 -25.74 -3.66 20.28
N ARG A 414 -25.91 -2.67 21.15
CA ARG A 414 -27.05 -1.74 21.17
C ARG A 414 -26.60 -0.40 21.73
N GLY A 415 -26.68 0.65 20.92
CA GLY A 415 -26.40 2.02 21.31
C GLY A 415 -27.65 2.84 21.57
N ASP A 416 -27.45 3.98 22.24
CA ASP A 416 -28.46 5.02 22.42
C ASP A 416 -28.01 6.26 21.63
N LEU A 417 -28.67 6.49 20.49
CA LEU A 417 -28.32 7.59 19.59
C LEU A 417 -28.62 8.96 20.22
N TYR A 418 -29.69 9.06 21.00
CA TYR A 418 -30.11 10.32 21.61
C TYR A 418 -29.12 10.75 22.70
N ALA A 419 -28.72 9.82 23.57
CA ALA A 419 -27.71 10.09 24.60
C ALA A 419 -26.35 10.49 24.00
N VAL A 420 -25.95 9.88 22.88
CA VAL A 420 -24.71 10.26 22.17
C VAL A 420 -24.84 11.65 21.54
N ALA A 421 -25.97 11.94 20.88
CA ALA A 421 -26.23 13.25 20.27
C ALA A 421 -26.13 14.38 21.31
N GLN A 422 -26.73 14.19 22.50
CA GLN A 422 -26.65 15.16 23.60
C GLN A 422 -25.20 15.46 24.02
N ARG A 423 -24.33 14.44 24.09
CA ARG A 423 -22.91 14.60 24.44
C ARG A 423 -22.12 15.33 23.35
N LEU A 424 -22.52 15.17 22.08
CA LEU A 424 -21.87 15.82 20.94
C LEU A 424 -22.30 17.26 20.72
N MET A 425 -23.40 17.75 21.35
CA MET A 425 -23.88 19.11 21.16
C MET A 425 -22.83 20.19 21.47
N ALA A 426 -22.05 20.00 22.54
CA ALA A 426 -20.97 20.93 22.88
C ALA A 426 -19.85 20.93 21.82
N ALA A 427 -19.46 19.75 21.33
CA ALA A 427 -18.46 19.63 20.27
C ALA A 427 -18.97 20.24 18.95
N LEU A 428 -20.26 20.05 18.63
CA LEU A 428 -20.90 20.66 17.47
C LEU A 428 -20.91 22.20 17.58
N ALA A 429 -21.26 22.75 18.74
CA ALA A 429 -21.23 24.19 18.96
C ALA A 429 -19.82 24.77 18.76
N VAL A 430 -18.79 24.12 19.33
CA VAL A 430 -17.39 24.51 19.14
C VAL A 430 -16.98 24.42 17.65
N ALA A 431 -17.38 23.36 16.95
CA ALA A 431 -17.08 23.20 15.52
C ALA A 431 -17.72 24.29 14.66
N ILE A 432 -18.98 24.65 14.93
CA ILE A 432 -19.70 25.73 14.22
C ILE A 432 -19.03 27.09 14.50
N LEU A 433 -18.69 27.37 15.76
CA LEU A 433 -18.01 28.61 16.14
C LEU A 433 -16.63 28.71 15.49
N GLY A 434 -15.87 27.62 15.46
CA GLY A 434 -14.57 27.55 14.79
C GLY A 434 -14.70 27.76 13.28
N ALA A 435 -15.66 27.10 12.63
CA ALA A 435 -15.93 27.28 11.20
C ALA A 435 -16.32 28.73 10.88
N ALA A 436 -17.20 29.34 11.69
CA ALA A 436 -17.58 30.74 11.55
C ALA A 436 -16.38 31.68 11.71
N ALA A 437 -15.53 31.46 12.73
CA ALA A 437 -14.34 32.27 12.95
C ALA A 437 -13.35 32.20 11.77
N VAL A 438 -13.12 31.00 11.21
CA VAL A 438 -12.27 30.81 10.03
C VAL A 438 -12.86 31.50 8.80
N LEU A 439 -14.16 31.34 8.56
CA LEU A 439 -14.83 31.99 7.43
C LEU A 439 -14.79 33.52 7.55
N ILE A 440 -14.98 34.08 8.75
CA ILE A 440 -14.84 35.52 9.00
C ILE A 440 -13.41 35.98 8.70
N PHE A 441 -12.39 35.17 9.06
CA PHE A 441 -10.99 35.52 8.83
C PHE A 441 -10.61 35.49 7.34
N ILE A 442 -11.20 34.59 6.56
CA ILE A 442 -10.91 34.42 5.12
C ILE A 442 -11.70 35.42 4.27
N ASP A 443 -13.02 35.54 4.51
CA ASP A 443 -13.93 36.38 3.74
C ASP A 443 -15.10 36.83 4.63
N ALA A 444 -14.83 37.81 5.50
CA ALA A 444 -15.82 38.40 6.38
C ALA A 444 -17.06 38.91 5.63
N THR A 445 -16.86 39.45 4.42
CA THR A 445 -17.92 40.01 3.57
C THR A 445 -18.91 38.96 3.11
N ALA A 446 -18.45 37.79 2.65
CA ALA A 446 -19.35 36.69 2.28
C ALA A 446 -20.13 36.14 3.48
N VAL A 447 -19.50 36.09 4.66
CA VAL A 447 -20.15 35.62 5.89
C VAL A 447 -21.23 36.59 6.37
N PHE A 448 -20.93 37.89 6.44
CA PHE A 448 -21.92 38.88 6.84
C PHE A 448 -23.09 38.94 5.85
N ALA A 449 -22.82 38.88 4.54
CA ALA A 449 -23.85 38.80 3.50
C ALA A 449 -24.75 37.56 3.64
N ALA A 450 -24.18 36.38 3.96
CA ALA A 450 -24.96 35.17 4.23
C ALA A 450 -25.82 35.26 5.51
N LEU A 451 -25.40 36.08 6.47
CA LEU A 451 -26.15 36.38 7.69
C LEU A 451 -27.12 37.57 7.55
N GLY A 452 -27.14 38.22 6.38
CA GLY A 452 -27.99 39.39 6.11
C GLY A 452 -27.57 40.65 6.86
N ILE A 453 -26.29 40.74 7.24
CA ILE A 453 -25.62 41.91 7.84
C ILE A 453 -24.74 42.55 6.77
#